data_AF-A0A7C1YBL0-F1
#
_entry.id   AF-A0A7C1YBL0-F1
#
_cell.length_a   1.000
_cell.length_b   1.000
_cell.length_c   1.000
_cell.angle_alpha   90.00
_cell.angle_beta   90.00
_cell.angle_gamma   90.00
#
_symmetry.space_group_name_H-M   'P 1'
#
loop_
_entity.id
_entity.type
_entity.pdbx_description
1 polymer ?
#
loop_
_entity_poly.entity_id
_entity_poly.type
_entity_poly.pdbx_seq_one_letter_code
_entity_poly.pdbx_strand_id
1 'polypeptide(L)'
;SKTVFKALELGAVDFIAKPTRKASFELQKIENDLLAKVLYIDASSLKRLSRNLRSVSTRRERKVGPAVPEKYPDRIVAIGASTGGPQALQLILTEIPGDFPAPIVISQHMPRGFTASFSERLNRLSEIQVKEAEDDEPVESGKALICPGGCHLRLIKRGDRVFTRIRSADENDRYVPSINLMMESAAEIFNGKTLGVILTGMGNDGAEGMLEIFKQGGYTITESEETAVVFGMPHEVIKAGAARKVLPLGEVPSELVSMVMRGK
;
A
#
# COMPACT_ATOMS: atom_id res chain seq x y z
N SER A 1 -2.00 -14.02 13.74
CA SER A 1 -1.63 -13.40 12.45
C SER A 1 -0.81 -14.33 11.55
N LYS A 2 0.24 -15.04 12.03
CA LYS A 2 1.11 -15.90 11.19
C LYS A 2 0.35 -16.89 10.27
N THR A 3 -0.69 -17.56 10.79
CA THR A 3 -1.53 -18.47 10.00
C THR A 3 -2.28 -17.78 8.87
N VAL A 4 -2.69 -16.51 9.05
CA VAL A 4 -3.41 -15.73 8.03
C VAL A 4 -2.50 -15.39 6.86
N PHE A 5 -1.29 -14.89 7.12
CA PHE A 5 -0.35 -14.61 6.03
C PHE A 5 0.11 -15.88 5.32
N LYS A 6 0.21 -17.02 6.04
CA LYS A 6 0.44 -18.30 5.39
C LYS A 6 -0.73 -18.72 4.49
N ALA A 7 -1.97 -18.47 4.89
CA ALA A 7 -3.13 -18.74 4.04
C ALA A 7 -3.12 -17.85 2.78
N LEU A 8 -2.79 -16.57 2.91
CA LEU A 8 -2.68 -15.64 1.78
C LEU A 8 -1.60 -16.07 0.77
N GLU A 9 -0.47 -16.61 1.24
CA GLU A 9 0.55 -17.22 0.36
C GLU A 9 0.03 -18.45 -0.39
N LEU A 10 -0.82 -19.24 0.27
CA LEU A 10 -1.34 -20.50 -0.28
C LEU A 10 -2.56 -20.29 -1.19
N GLY A 11 -2.97 -19.04 -1.42
CA GLY A 11 -4.06 -18.70 -2.35
C GLY A 11 -5.32 -18.12 -1.71
N ALA A 12 -5.32 -17.84 -0.40
CA ALA A 12 -6.41 -17.05 0.18
C ALA A 12 -6.40 -15.62 -0.41
N VAL A 13 -7.57 -15.11 -0.76
CA VAL A 13 -7.73 -13.78 -1.37
C VAL A 13 -7.69 -12.68 -0.32
N ASP A 14 -8.36 -12.92 0.80
CA ASP A 14 -8.53 -11.94 1.88
C ASP A 14 -8.85 -12.68 3.19
N PHE A 15 -9.01 -11.93 4.27
CA PHE A 15 -9.41 -12.43 5.57
C PHE A 15 -10.29 -11.41 6.31
N ILE A 16 -10.94 -11.89 7.38
CA ILE A 16 -11.74 -11.07 8.28
C ILE A 16 -11.38 -11.46 9.72
N ALA A 17 -11.25 -10.47 10.59
CA ALA A 17 -11.01 -10.71 12.01
C ALA A 17 -12.31 -11.12 12.71
N LYS A 18 -12.23 -12.12 13.59
CA LYS A 18 -13.41 -12.52 14.38
C LYS A 18 -13.81 -11.36 15.31
N PRO A 19 -15.09 -10.95 15.35
CA PRO A 19 -15.58 -9.93 16.27
C PRO A 19 -15.35 -10.38 17.72
N THR A 20 -14.80 -9.48 18.54
CA THR A 20 -14.50 -9.75 19.96
C THR A 20 -15.56 -9.23 20.90
N ARG A 21 -16.47 -8.35 20.45
CA ARG A 21 -17.58 -7.77 21.23
C ARG A 21 -18.94 -8.26 20.72
N LYS A 22 -19.91 -8.34 21.64
CA LYS A 22 -21.29 -8.80 21.38
C LYS A 22 -22.22 -7.71 20.81
N ALA A 23 -21.70 -6.58 20.32
CA ALA A 23 -22.51 -5.42 19.91
C ALA A 23 -22.84 -5.44 18.39
N SER A 24 -24.04 -4.98 18.04
CA SER A 24 -24.67 -5.11 16.72
C SER A 24 -23.99 -4.31 15.59
N PHE A 25 -23.45 -3.12 15.86
CA PHE A 25 -22.92 -2.24 14.80
C PHE A 25 -21.57 -2.71 14.22
N GLU A 26 -20.65 -3.18 15.06
CA GLU A 26 -19.40 -3.79 14.57
C GLU A 26 -19.67 -5.06 13.76
N LEU A 27 -20.66 -5.86 14.19
CA LEU A 27 -21.10 -7.05 13.47
C LEU A 27 -21.70 -6.68 12.11
N GLN A 28 -22.53 -5.64 12.04
CA GLN A 28 -23.08 -5.14 10.76
C GLN A 28 -21.98 -4.62 9.82
N LYS A 29 -20.97 -3.91 10.35
CA LYS A 29 -19.80 -3.50 9.55
C LYS A 29 -19.05 -4.71 8.99
N ILE A 30 -18.82 -5.73 9.80
CA ILE A 30 -18.16 -6.97 9.38
C ILE A 30 -19.02 -7.75 8.38
N GLU A 31 -20.33 -7.80 8.58
CA GLU A 31 -21.27 -8.42 7.64
C GLU A 31 -21.22 -7.75 6.28
N ASN A 32 -21.29 -6.41 6.25
CA ASN A 32 -21.20 -5.64 5.01
C ASN A 32 -19.83 -5.83 4.32
N ASP A 33 -18.73 -5.82 5.07
CA ASP A 33 -17.38 -6.11 4.54
C ASP A 33 -17.30 -7.52 3.96
N LEU A 34 -17.83 -8.52 4.65
CA LEU A 34 -17.84 -9.91 4.19
C LEU A 34 -18.68 -10.07 2.92
N LEU A 35 -19.90 -9.53 2.90
CA LEU A 35 -20.78 -9.60 1.74
C LEU A 35 -20.14 -8.90 0.54
N ALA A 36 -19.55 -7.72 0.73
CA ALA A 36 -18.83 -7.03 -0.32
C ALA A 36 -17.68 -7.89 -0.87
N LYS A 37 -16.83 -8.45 -0.01
CA LYS A 37 -15.72 -9.32 -0.44
C LYS A 37 -16.21 -10.53 -1.22
N VAL A 38 -17.23 -11.24 -0.72
CA VAL A 38 -17.76 -12.43 -1.40
C VAL A 38 -18.40 -12.09 -2.75
N LEU A 39 -19.09 -10.96 -2.86
CA LEU A 39 -19.75 -10.54 -4.10
C LEU A 39 -18.76 -10.00 -5.16
N TYR A 40 -17.66 -9.39 -4.74
CA TYR A 40 -16.65 -8.83 -5.65
C TYR A 40 -15.59 -9.84 -6.11
N ILE A 41 -15.38 -10.93 -5.36
CA ILE A 41 -14.40 -11.97 -5.71
C ILE A 41 -15.06 -13.02 -6.60
N ASP A 42 -14.65 -13.06 -7.86
CA ASP A 42 -15.11 -14.02 -8.85
C ASP A 42 -14.00 -15.02 -9.26
N ALA A 43 -14.34 -15.95 -10.18
CA ALA A 43 -13.37 -16.92 -10.69
C ALA A 43 -12.19 -16.27 -11.44
N SER A 44 -12.38 -15.10 -12.03
CA SER A 44 -11.31 -14.36 -12.72
C SER A 44 -10.30 -13.80 -11.72
N SER A 45 -10.78 -13.29 -10.59
CA SER A 45 -10.00 -12.82 -9.45
C SER A 45 -9.09 -13.91 -8.89
N LEU A 46 -9.61 -15.14 -8.76
CA LEU A 46 -8.82 -16.30 -8.31
C LEU A 46 -7.74 -16.72 -9.31
N LYS A 47 -8.03 -16.65 -10.61
CA LYS A 47 -7.03 -16.92 -11.66
C LYS A 47 -5.92 -15.87 -11.66
N ARG A 48 -6.27 -14.59 -11.51
CA ARG A 48 -5.32 -13.47 -11.38
C ARG A 48 -4.43 -13.65 -10.16
N LEU A 49 -5.02 -13.92 -8.99
CA LEU A 49 -4.28 -14.20 -7.76
C LEU A 49 -3.30 -15.37 -7.93
N SER A 50 -3.77 -16.48 -8.50
CA SER A 50 -2.93 -17.67 -8.72
C SER A 50 -1.75 -17.39 -9.64
N ARG A 51 -1.96 -16.55 -10.68
CA ARG A 51 -0.90 -16.12 -11.59
C ARG A 51 0.12 -15.24 -10.87
N ASN A 52 -0.35 -14.28 -10.08
CA ASN A 52 0.50 -13.38 -9.31
C ASN A 52 1.31 -14.14 -8.23
N LEU A 53 0.74 -15.16 -7.60
CA LEU A 53 1.48 -15.98 -6.62
C LEU A 53 2.62 -16.78 -7.26
N ARG A 54 2.45 -17.25 -8.50
CA ARG A 54 3.51 -17.94 -9.24
C ARG A 54 4.67 -17.02 -9.61
N SER A 55 4.42 -15.72 -9.86
CA SER A 55 5.51 -14.78 -10.12
C SER A 55 6.31 -14.49 -8.84
N VAL A 56 5.66 -14.47 -7.68
CA VAL A 56 6.31 -14.22 -6.39
C VAL A 56 7.14 -15.42 -5.90
N SER A 57 6.71 -16.67 -6.13
CA SER A 57 7.40 -17.86 -5.59
C SER A 57 8.72 -18.22 -6.27
N THR A 58 9.02 -17.63 -7.43
CA THR A 58 10.18 -18.00 -8.26
C THR A 58 11.46 -17.23 -7.93
N ARG A 59 11.51 -16.42 -6.86
CA ARG A 59 12.61 -15.46 -6.65
C ARG A 59 13.32 -15.46 -5.29
N ARG A 60 14.52 -14.87 -5.34
CA ARG A 60 15.79 -15.18 -4.66
C ARG A 60 15.89 -14.84 -3.16
N GLU A 61 16.89 -15.47 -2.54
CA GLU A 61 17.48 -15.10 -1.25
C GLU A 61 17.89 -13.62 -1.19
N ARG A 62 17.69 -13.02 -0.02
CA ARG A 62 17.97 -11.62 0.31
C ARG A 62 19.42 -11.25 -0.02
N LYS A 63 19.63 -10.35 -0.98
CA LYS A 63 20.91 -9.65 -1.13
C LYS A 63 20.84 -8.37 -0.32
N VAL A 64 21.71 -8.24 0.66
CA VAL A 64 21.83 -6.99 1.41
C VAL A 64 22.49 -5.98 0.48
N GLY A 65 21.69 -5.04 -0.06
CA GLY A 65 22.21 -3.90 -0.79
C GLY A 65 23.03 -2.97 0.12
N PRO A 66 23.92 -2.14 -0.44
CA PRO A 66 24.63 -1.13 0.35
C PRO A 66 23.62 -0.17 1.00
N ALA A 67 23.86 0.18 2.27
CA ALA A 67 23.01 1.11 2.99
C ALA A 67 22.97 2.46 2.25
N VAL A 68 21.76 2.96 1.97
CA VAL A 68 21.58 4.34 1.50
C VAL A 68 21.95 5.27 2.66
N PRO A 69 22.79 6.29 2.45
CA PRO A 69 23.02 7.31 3.47
C PRO A 69 21.69 7.93 3.88
N GLU A 70 21.46 8.13 5.18
CA GLU A 70 20.31 8.89 5.69
C GLU A 70 20.35 10.30 5.08
N LYS A 71 19.55 10.50 4.04
CA LYS A 71 19.41 11.75 3.31
C LYS A 71 17.94 12.13 3.31
N TYR A 72 17.67 13.43 3.47
CA TYR A 72 16.31 13.90 3.37
C TYR A 72 15.77 13.59 1.98
N PRO A 73 14.59 12.96 1.90
CA PRO A 73 14.03 12.55 0.64
C PRO A 73 13.65 13.77 -0.19
N ASP A 74 14.11 13.80 -1.45
CA ASP A 74 13.60 14.78 -2.41
C ASP A 74 12.24 14.35 -2.96
N ARG A 75 11.91 13.06 -2.90
CA ARG A 75 10.70 12.44 -3.44
C ARG A 75 10.17 11.36 -2.52
N ILE A 76 8.93 10.95 -2.71
CA ILE A 76 8.29 9.89 -1.92
C ILE A 76 7.44 8.98 -2.81
N VAL A 77 7.35 7.71 -2.44
CA VAL A 77 6.38 6.77 -3.00
C VAL A 77 5.25 6.55 -1.99
N ALA A 78 4.01 6.82 -2.38
CA ALA A 78 2.82 6.61 -1.56
C ALA A 78 1.95 5.51 -2.20
N ILE A 79 1.75 4.39 -1.50
CA ILE A 79 1.04 3.21 -2.03
C ILE A 79 -0.23 2.94 -1.23
N GLY A 80 -1.34 2.77 -1.93
CA GLY A 80 -2.63 2.37 -1.37
C GLY A 80 -3.10 1.02 -1.91
N ALA A 81 -3.62 0.15 -1.04
CA ALA A 81 -4.12 -1.17 -1.42
C ALA A 81 -5.18 -1.71 -0.44
N SER A 82 -5.98 -2.67 -0.90
CA SER A 82 -7.03 -3.31 -0.08
C SER A 82 -7.07 -4.83 -0.34
N THR A 83 -8.21 -5.42 -0.72
CA THR A 83 -8.32 -6.84 -1.08
C THR A 83 -7.34 -7.25 -2.19
N GLY A 84 -6.54 -8.30 -1.97
CA GLY A 84 -5.43 -8.70 -2.85
C GLY A 84 -4.14 -7.87 -2.69
N GLY A 85 -4.22 -6.79 -1.90
CA GLY A 85 -3.12 -5.87 -1.62
C GLY A 85 -1.92 -6.50 -0.92
N PRO A 86 -2.07 -7.42 0.08
CA PRO A 86 -0.92 -8.05 0.72
C PRO A 86 0.01 -8.77 -0.27
N GLN A 87 -0.55 -9.45 -1.28
CA GLN A 87 0.23 -10.13 -2.31
C GLN A 87 0.86 -9.13 -3.29
N ALA A 88 0.12 -8.10 -3.69
CA ALA A 88 0.62 -7.05 -4.57
C ALA A 88 1.78 -6.26 -3.95
N LEU A 89 1.65 -5.88 -2.68
CA LEU A 89 2.69 -5.23 -1.90
C LEU A 89 3.91 -6.13 -1.69
N GLN A 90 3.71 -7.44 -1.45
CA GLN A 90 4.83 -8.38 -1.38
C GLN A 90 5.59 -8.39 -2.70
N LEU A 91 4.91 -8.55 -3.84
CA LEU A 91 5.54 -8.53 -5.17
C LEU A 91 6.33 -7.24 -5.37
N ILE A 92 5.75 -6.09 -5.06
CA ILE A 92 6.40 -4.80 -5.29
C ILE A 92 7.63 -4.65 -4.40
N LEU A 93 7.48 -4.81 -3.09
CA LEU A 93 8.55 -4.50 -2.13
C LEU A 93 9.70 -5.50 -2.18
N THR A 94 9.50 -6.72 -2.67
CA THR A 94 10.61 -7.68 -2.88
C THR A 94 11.43 -7.39 -4.13
N GLU A 95 10.92 -6.53 -5.02
CA GLU A 95 11.59 -6.15 -6.27
C GLU A 95 12.27 -4.77 -6.18
N ILE A 96 12.06 -4.04 -5.08
CA ILE A 96 12.74 -2.79 -4.81
C ILE A 96 14.17 -3.08 -4.31
N PRO A 97 15.21 -2.51 -4.94
CA PRO A 97 16.60 -2.74 -4.55
C PRO A 97 16.92 -2.10 -3.21
N GLY A 98 17.87 -2.66 -2.46
CA GLY A 98 18.24 -2.15 -1.14
C GLY A 98 18.78 -0.71 -1.14
N ASP A 99 19.28 -0.21 -2.27
CA ASP A 99 19.80 1.15 -2.43
C ASP A 99 18.74 2.17 -2.91
N PHE A 100 17.46 1.82 -2.82
CA PHE A 100 16.35 2.64 -3.28
C PHE A 100 16.31 4.01 -2.56
N PRO A 101 16.48 5.14 -3.28
CA PRO A 101 16.79 6.43 -2.67
C PRO A 101 15.56 7.20 -2.19
N ALA A 102 14.37 6.61 -2.24
CA ALA A 102 13.13 7.23 -1.79
C ALA A 102 12.47 6.43 -0.65
N PRO A 103 11.84 7.09 0.33
CA PRO A 103 10.94 6.43 1.27
C PRO A 103 9.68 5.95 0.57
N ILE A 104 9.10 4.89 1.11
CA ILE A 104 7.80 4.35 0.71
C ILE A 104 6.86 4.46 1.91
N VAL A 105 5.67 5.01 1.73
CA VAL A 105 4.61 5.02 2.73
C VAL A 105 3.40 4.27 2.19
N ILE A 106 2.80 3.43 3.03
CA ILE A 106 1.82 2.45 2.58
C ILE A 106 0.60 2.47 3.49
N SER A 107 -0.58 2.65 2.91
CA SER A 107 -1.86 2.42 3.58
C SER A 107 -2.54 1.21 2.95
N GLN A 108 -2.53 0.11 3.70
CA GLN A 108 -3.21 -1.13 3.34
C GLN A 108 -4.44 -1.27 4.22
N HIS A 109 -5.64 -1.40 3.63
CA HIS A 109 -6.85 -1.72 4.40
C HIS A 109 -6.67 -3.07 5.08
N MET A 110 -6.40 -3.05 6.38
CA MET A 110 -6.07 -4.22 7.17
C MET A 110 -6.50 -4.01 8.62
N PRO A 111 -7.14 -5.02 9.26
CA PRO A 111 -7.57 -4.90 10.65
C PRO A 111 -6.39 -4.68 11.61
N ARG A 112 -6.68 -4.04 12.75
CA ARG A 112 -5.72 -3.86 13.85
C ARG A 112 -5.10 -5.19 14.28
N GLY A 113 -3.78 -5.20 14.49
CA GLY A 113 -3.03 -6.37 14.95
C GLY A 113 -2.52 -7.30 13.83
N PHE A 114 -2.80 -7.00 12.57
CA PHE A 114 -2.24 -7.73 11.42
C PHE A 114 -1.09 -6.99 10.73
N THR A 115 -1.13 -5.65 10.74
CA THR A 115 -0.15 -4.78 10.09
C THR A 115 1.27 -5.00 10.62
N ALA A 116 1.49 -5.09 11.94
CA ALA A 116 2.80 -5.42 12.51
C ALA A 116 3.40 -6.73 11.95
N SER A 117 2.63 -7.82 11.98
CA SER A 117 3.08 -9.12 11.45
C SER A 117 3.27 -9.10 9.92
N PHE A 118 2.50 -8.26 9.21
CA PHE A 118 2.66 -8.05 7.78
C PHE A 118 3.98 -7.34 7.47
N SER A 119 4.25 -6.24 8.18
CA SER A 119 5.49 -5.46 8.06
C SER A 119 6.72 -6.30 8.38
N GLU A 120 6.71 -7.05 9.49
CA GLU A 120 7.80 -7.96 9.85
C GLU A 120 8.07 -9.01 8.78
N ARG A 121 7.01 -9.52 8.15
CA ARG A 121 7.12 -10.48 7.06
C ARG A 121 7.78 -9.84 5.85
N LEU A 122 7.27 -8.71 5.39
CA LEU A 122 7.83 -7.99 4.24
C LEU A 122 9.29 -7.61 4.49
N ASN A 123 9.64 -7.17 5.69
CA ASN A 123 11.02 -6.85 6.07
C ASN A 123 12.00 -8.02 5.93
N ARG A 124 11.52 -9.27 6.13
CA ARG A 124 12.35 -10.47 5.93
C ARG A 124 12.56 -10.81 4.46
N LEU A 125 11.62 -10.41 3.59
CA LEU A 125 11.61 -10.74 2.17
C LEU A 125 12.24 -9.63 1.30
N SER A 126 12.22 -8.39 1.77
CA SER A 126 12.70 -7.21 1.05
C SER A 126 14.18 -6.91 1.32
N GLU A 127 14.81 -6.23 0.36
CA GLU A 127 16.15 -5.66 0.54
C GLU A 127 16.10 -4.34 1.33
N ILE A 128 15.06 -3.52 1.10
CA ILE A 128 14.77 -2.33 1.89
C ILE A 128 14.23 -2.68 3.28
N GLN A 129 14.36 -1.76 4.24
CA GLN A 129 13.76 -1.93 5.55
C GLN A 129 12.24 -1.72 5.46
N VAL A 130 11.46 -2.66 5.96
CA VAL A 130 10.00 -2.53 6.05
C VAL A 130 9.59 -2.57 7.52
N LYS A 131 8.74 -1.64 7.95
CA LYS A 131 8.18 -1.65 9.31
C LYS A 131 6.79 -1.04 9.37
N GLU A 132 6.08 -1.34 10.44
CA GLU A 132 4.88 -0.60 10.79
C GLU A 132 5.30 0.80 11.27
N ALA A 133 4.59 1.83 10.82
CA ALA A 133 4.92 3.23 11.09
C ALA A 133 4.61 3.59 12.54
N GLU A 134 5.53 4.28 13.21
CA GLU A 134 5.31 4.86 14.53
C GLU A 134 4.92 6.34 14.42
N ASP A 135 4.37 6.94 15.48
CA ASP A 135 4.12 8.39 15.49
C ASP A 135 5.43 9.17 15.67
N ASP A 136 5.55 10.32 15.01
CA ASP A 136 6.74 11.16 15.04
C ASP A 136 8.03 10.45 14.58
N GLU A 137 7.91 9.45 13.69
CA GLU A 137 9.03 8.74 13.09
C GLU A 137 9.55 9.47 11.84
N PRO A 138 10.88 9.63 11.66
CA PRO A 138 11.46 10.19 10.44
C PRO A 138 11.13 9.37 9.20
N VAL A 139 10.76 10.05 8.11
CA VAL A 139 10.49 9.44 6.80
C VAL A 139 11.78 9.48 5.96
N GLU A 140 12.45 8.33 5.86
CA GLU A 140 13.81 8.24 5.31
C GLU A 140 13.92 7.26 4.14
N SER A 141 14.85 7.54 3.22
CA SER A 141 15.15 6.69 2.07
C SER A 141 15.52 5.26 2.46
N GLY A 142 15.18 4.29 1.61
CA GLY A 142 15.43 2.87 1.87
C GLY A 142 14.50 2.25 2.93
N LYS A 143 13.48 2.98 3.39
CA LYS A 143 12.45 2.48 4.32
C LYS A 143 11.07 2.47 3.66
N ALA A 144 10.31 1.42 3.95
CA ALA A 144 8.87 1.32 3.70
C ALA A 144 8.11 1.31 5.03
N LEU A 145 7.26 2.31 5.24
CA LEU A 145 6.47 2.53 6.45
C LEU A 145 5.00 2.18 6.18
N ILE A 146 4.49 1.14 6.84
CA ILE A 146 3.11 0.67 6.70
C ILE A 146 2.25 1.26 7.81
N CYS A 147 1.14 1.90 7.44
CA CYS A 147 0.18 2.46 8.39
C CYS A 147 -0.34 1.37 9.35
N PRO A 148 -0.34 1.61 10.68
CA PRO A 148 -0.92 0.68 11.64
C PRO A 148 -2.42 0.50 11.43
N GLY A 149 -2.90 -0.74 11.50
CA GLY A 149 -4.32 -1.03 11.41
C GLY A 149 -5.13 -0.38 12.54
N GLY A 150 -6.26 0.23 12.22
CA GLY A 150 -7.07 1.01 13.17
C GLY A 150 -6.62 2.47 13.34
N CYS A 151 -5.63 2.91 12.57
CA CYS A 151 -5.12 4.28 12.57
C CYS A 151 -5.12 4.87 11.15
N HIS A 152 -4.84 6.16 11.06
CA HIS A 152 -4.51 6.88 9.84
C HIS A 152 -3.06 7.33 9.90
N LEU A 153 -2.40 7.26 8.75
CA LEU A 153 -1.07 7.80 8.53
C LEU A 153 -1.19 9.09 7.72
N ARG A 154 -0.63 10.17 8.26
CA ARG A 154 -0.33 11.39 7.51
C ARG A 154 1.16 11.70 7.62
N LEU A 155 1.64 12.54 6.73
CA LEU A 155 2.99 13.09 6.78
C LEU A 155 2.93 14.53 7.27
N ILE A 156 3.94 14.94 8.05
CA ILE A 156 4.10 16.30 8.53
C ILE A 156 5.53 16.78 8.26
N LYS A 157 5.68 18.05 7.89
CA LYS A 157 6.98 18.67 7.67
C LYS A 157 7.37 19.52 8.87
N ARG A 158 8.59 19.36 9.39
CA ARG A 158 9.19 20.21 10.44
C ARG A 158 10.58 20.64 9.99
N GLY A 159 10.70 21.91 9.61
CA GLY A 159 11.90 22.40 8.91
C GLY A 159 12.10 21.64 7.60
N ASP A 160 13.29 21.08 7.40
CA ASP A 160 13.63 20.29 6.20
C ASP A 160 13.34 18.80 6.32
N ARG A 161 12.78 18.37 7.47
CA ARG A 161 12.51 16.96 7.74
C ARG A 161 11.02 16.63 7.60
N VAL A 162 10.73 15.40 7.22
CA VAL A 162 9.38 14.85 7.15
C VAL A 162 9.24 13.75 8.18
N PHE A 163 8.13 13.75 8.90
CA PHE A 163 7.80 12.77 9.93
C PHE A 163 6.43 12.16 9.65
N THR A 164 6.21 10.94 10.13
CA THR A 164 4.89 10.33 10.22
C THR A 164 4.08 11.00 11.32
N ARG A 165 2.78 11.12 11.09
CA ARG A 165 1.78 11.45 12.10
C ARG A 165 0.73 10.34 12.11
N ILE A 166 0.60 9.65 13.23
CA ILE A 166 -0.35 8.56 13.41
C ILE A 166 -1.51 9.04 14.28
N ARG A 167 -2.73 8.94 13.73
CA ARG A 167 -3.97 9.24 14.47
C ARG A 167 -4.80 7.98 14.58
N SER A 168 -5.32 7.66 15.75
CA SER A 168 -6.37 6.63 15.86
C SER A 168 -7.62 7.03 15.08
N ALA A 169 -8.30 6.06 14.49
CA ALA A 169 -9.57 6.32 13.83
C ALA A 169 -10.68 6.63 14.84
N ASP A 170 -11.62 7.46 14.43
CA ASP A 170 -12.86 7.76 15.12
C ASP A 170 -14.08 7.15 14.40
N GLU A 171 -15.27 7.34 14.96
CA GLU A 171 -16.49 6.71 14.46
C GLU A 171 -16.96 7.26 13.10
N ASN A 172 -16.50 8.46 12.71
CA ASN A 172 -16.85 9.11 11.46
C ASN A 172 -15.92 8.71 10.30
N ASP A 173 -14.80 8.05 10.59
CA ASP A 173 -13.87 7.60 9.58
C ASP A 173 -14.47 6.47 8.74
N ARG A 174 -14.59 6.72 7.43
CA ARG A 174 -15.13 5.76 6.46
C ARG A 174 -14.16 4.61 6.17
N TYR A 175 -12.88 4.93 5.99
CA TYR A 175 -11.83 3.97 5.64
C TYR A 175 -10.71 4.06 6.68
N VAL A 176 -10.32 2.92 7.25
CA VAL A 176 -9.30 2.86 8.30
C VAL A 176 -8.31 1.72 8.00
N PRO A 177 -7.06 2.02 7.57
CA PRO A 177 -6.54 3.36 7.26
C PRO A 177 -7.18 4.01 6.03
N SER A 178 -7.17 5.35 5.97
CA SER A 178 -7.56 6.09 4.75
C SER A 178 -6.34 6.34 3.88
N ILE A 179 -6.42 5.87 2.64
CA ILE A 179 -5.41 6.05 1.60
C ILE A 179 -5.40 7.50 1.10
N ASN A 180 -6.58 8.12 0.97
CA ASN A 180 -6.69 9.54 0.61
C ASN A 180 -5.87 10.43 1.55
N LEU A 181 -6.08 10.32 2.87
CA LEU A 181 -5.38 11.16 3.85
C LEU A 181 -3.84 11.02 3.77
N MET A 182 -3.35 9.80 3.56
CA MET A 182 -1.92 9.55 3.40
C MET A 182 -1.40 10.21 2.12
N MET A 183 -2.07 9.99 0.99
CA MET A 183 -1.67 10.52 -0.32
C MET A 183 -1.77 12.04 -0.42
N GLU A 184 -2.81 12.64 0.13
CA GLU A 184 -2.99 14.10 0.21
C GLU A 184 -1.84 14.73 0.98
N SER A 185 -1.51 14.22 2.17
CA SER A 185 -0.39 14.76 2.95
C SER A 185 0.98 14.57 2.29
N ALA A 186 1.15 13.51 1.48
CA ALA A 186 2.34 13.33 0.66
C ALA A 186 2.39 14.37 -0.47
N ALA A 187 1.28 14.60 -1.17
CA ALA A 187 1.14 15.60 -2.21
C ALA A 187 1.41 17.02 -1.69
N GLU A 188 0.86 17.38 -0.53
CA GLU A 188 1.07 18.68 0.15
C GLU A 188 2.55 18.96 0.43
N ILE A 189 3.32 17.94 0.82
CA ILE A 189 4.71 18.09 1.25
C ILE A 189 5.70 17.99 0.08
N PHE A 190 5.51 17.03 -0.81
CA PHE A 190 6.45 16.70 -1.89
C PHE A 190 6.03 17.24 -3.26
N ASN A 191 4.79 17.73 -3.41
CA ASN A 191 4.21 18.25 -4.64
C ASN A 191 4.48 17.29 -5.82
N GLY A 192 5.00 17.81 -6.94
CA GLY A 192 5.34 17.04 -8.14
C GLY A 192 6.41 15.96 -7.96
N LYS A 193 7.01 15.85 -6.77
CA LYS A 193 7.95 14.79 -6.40
C LYS A 193 7.27 13.63 -5.66
N THR A 194 5.95 13.59 -5.66
CA THR A 194 5.16 12.47 -5.12
C THR A 194 4.89 11.44 -6.23
N LEU A 195 5.21 10.17 -5.96
CA LEU A 195 4.82 9.04 -6.78
C LEU A 195 3.67 8.31 -6.08
N GLY A 196 2.45 8.44 -6.62
CA GLY A 196 1.27 7.76 -6.10
C GLY A 196 1.02 6.43 -6.79
N VAL A 197 0.72 5.39 -6.03
CA VAL A 197 0.37 4.06 -6.56
C VAL A 197 -0.92 3.56 -5.92
N ILE A 198 -1.93 3.26 -6.72
CA ILE A 198 -3.12 2.54 -6.28
C ILE A 198 -3.12 1.13 -6.85
N LEU A 199 -3.25 0.17 -5.95
CA LEU A 199 -3.29 -1.26 -6.27
C LEU A 199 -4.71 -1.79 -6.11
N THR A 200 -4.85 -3.08 -6.36
CA THR A 200 -6.07 -3.84 -6.20
C THR A 200 -6.78 -3.57 -4.87
N GLY A 201 -8.10 -3.51 -4.95
CA GLY A 201 -8.95 -3.20 -3.83
C GLY A 201 -10.37 -2.85 -4.24
N MET A 202 -11.27 -2.93 -3.27
CA MET A 202 -12.67 -2.51 -3.43
C MET A 202 -12.88 -1.07 -2.98
N GLY A 203 -13.95 -0.45 -3.48
CA GLY A 203 -14.30 0.93 -3.12
C GLY A 203 -13.49 1.98 -3.86
N ASN A 204 -13.48 3.19 -3.33
CA ASN A 204 -12.94 4.38 -3.99
C ASN A 204 -11.87 5.12 -3.17
N ASP A 205 -11.41 4.55 -2.06
CA ASP A 205 -10.35 5.16 -1.25
C ASP A 205 -9.05 5.24 -2.06
N GLY A 206 -8.36 6.37 -1.97
CA GLY A 206 -7.18 6.69 -2.77
C GLY A 206 -7.48 7.45 -4.06
N ALA A 207 -8.72 7.48 -4.57
CA ALA A 207 -9.02 8.20 -5.82
C ALA A 207 -8.84 9.72 -5.69
N GLU A 208 -9.29 10.31 -4.58
CA GLU A 208 -9.15 11.75 -4.32
C GLU A 208 -7.69 12.11 -4.03
N GLY A 209 -6.98 11.29 -3.24
CA GLY A 209 -5.56 11.48 -2.95
C GLY A 209 -4.69 11.35 -4.21
N MET A 210 -4.98 10.39 -5.09
CA MET A 210 -4.31 10.28 -6.39
C MET A 210 -4.58 11.50 -7.28
N LEU A 211 -5.81 12.01 -7.28
CA LEU A 211 -6.16 13.22 -8.03
C LEU A 211 -5.36 14.43 -7.50
N GLU A 212 -5.19 14.54 -6.19
CA GLU A 212 -4.36 15.60 -5.59
C GLU A 212 -2.89 15.46 -5.99
N ILE A 213 -2.32 14.25 -5.90
CA ILE A 213 -0.96 13.97 -6.40
C ILE A 213 -0.83 14.40 -7.87
N PHE A 214 -1.79 14.04 -8.71
CA PHE A 214 -1.79 14.38 -10.13
C PHE A 214 -1.83 15.89 -10.36
N LYS A 215 -2.71 16.62 -9.66
CA LYS A 215 -2.84 18.08 -9.75
C LYS A 215 -1.57 18.81 -9.33
N GLN A 216 -0.86 18.31 -8.33
CA GLN A 216 0.43 18.85 -7.89
C GLN A 216 1.60 18.51 -8.84
N GLY A 217 1.33 17.83 -9.96
CA GLY A 217 2.32 17.44 -10.96
C GLY A 217 3.05 16.13 -10.63
N GLY A 218 2.57 15.37 -9.65
CA GLY A 218 3.12 14.08 -9.26
C GLY A 218 2.92 13.00 -10.33
N TYR A 219 3.55 11.85 -10.10
CA TYR A 219 3.46 10.71 -11.01
C TYR A 219 2.55 9.63 -10.43
N THR A 220 1.44 9.36 -11.10
CA THR A 220 0.39 8.46 -10.59
C THR A 220 0.29 7.18 -11.42
N ILE A 221 0.42 6.05 -10.74
CA ILE A 221 0.31 4.71 -11.32
C ILE A 221 -0.90 4.02 -10.69
N THR A 222 -1.65 3.28 -11.49
CA THR A 222 -2.65 2.36 -10.98
C THR A 222 -2.46 0.96 -11.57
N GLU A 223 -2.77 -0.06 -10.79
CA GLU A 223 -2.76 -1.45 -11.26
C GLU A 223 -3.80 -1.68 -12.37
N SER A 224 -3.46 -2.47 -13.38
CA SER A 224 -4.35 -2.81 -14.49
C SER A 224 -5.37 -3.88 -14.10
N GLU A 225 -6.53 -3.88 -14.77
CA GLU A 225 -7.59 -4.87 -14.60
C GLU A 225 -7.13 -6.32 -14.83
N GLU A 226 -6.13 -6.50 -15.70
CA GLU A 226 -5.55 -7.81 -16.02
C GLU A 226 -4.94 -8.50 -14.78
N THR A 227 -4.38 -7.71 -13.87
CA THR A 227 -3.61 -8.20 -12.73
C THR A 227 -4.26 -7.93 -11.37
N ALA A 228 -5.08 -6.88 -11.28
CA ALA A 228 -5.82 -6.55 -10.08
C ALA A 228 -6.78 -7.68 -9.70
N VAL A 229 -6.67 -8.18 -8.48
CA VAL A 229 -7.58 -9.20 -7.95
C VAL A 229 -9.00 -8.65 -7.94
N VAL A 230 -9.19 -7.49 -7.29
CA VAL A 230 -10.38 -6.64 -7.35
C VAL A 230 -10.00 -5.31 -8.03
N PHE A 231 -10.68 -4.98 -9.12
CA PHE A 231 -10.44 -3.77 -9.93
C PHE A 231 -11.44 -2.65 -9.56
N GLY A 232 -11.60 -2.37 -8.26
CA GLY A 232 -12.47 -1.28 -7.77
C GLY A 232 -11.71 0.03 -7.59
N MET A 233 -10.76 0.06 -6.66
CA MET A 233 -9.94 1.23 -6.38
C MET A 233 -9.17 1.71 -7.63
N PRO A 234 -8.49 0.84 -8.41
CA PRO A 234 -7.87 1.27 -9.65
C PRO A 234 -8.83 1.90 -10.66
N HIS A 235 -10.04 1.35 -10.79
CA HIS A 235 -11.06 1.86 -11.70
C HIS A 235 -11.50 3.27 -11.30
N GLU A 236 -11.69 3.53 -10.00
CA GLU A 236 -12.09 4.86 -9.52
C GLU A 236 -11.00 5.92 -9.75
N VAL A 237 -9.71 5.56 -9.67
CA VAL A 237 -8.60 6.46 -10.04
C VAL A 237 -8.62 6.81 -11.53
N ILE A 238 -8.85 5.81 -12.40
CA ILE A 238 -8.95 6.01 -13.86
C ILE A 238 -10.12 6.93 -14.17
N LYS A 239 -11.29 6.63 -13.59
CA LYS A 239 -12.52 7.42 -13.76
C LYS A 239 -12.36 8.86 -13.30
N ALA A 240 -11.59 9.10 -12.24
CA ALA A 240 -11.26 10.44 -11.76
C ALA A 240 -10.28 11.20 -12.67
N GLY A 241 -9.73 10.57 -13.71
CA GLY A 241 -8.71 11.16 -14.59
C GLY A 241 -7.35 11.32 -13.90
N ALA A 242 -7.13 10.60 -12.80
CA ALA A 242 -5.95 10.74 -11.96
C ALA A 242 -4.86 9.69 -12.28
N ALA A 243 -5.09 8.78 -13.23
CA ALA A 243 -4.11 7.76 -13.62
C ALA A 243 -3.22 8.25 -14.78
N ARG A 244 -1.94 8.53 -14.50
CA ARG A 244 -0.95 8.82 -15.55
C ARG A 244 -0.46 7.56 -16.26
N LYS A 245 -0.40 6.44 -15.53
CA LYS A 245 -0.10 5.11 -16.05
C LYS A 245 -1.06 4.08 -15.46
N VAL A 246 -1.50 3.15 -16.30
CA VAL A 246 -2.21 1.94 -15.90
C VAL A 246 -1.29 0.78 -16.26
N LEU A 247 -0.79 0.04 -15.27
CA LEU A 247 0.25 -0.98 -15.47
C LEU A 247 -0.16 -2.33 -14.90
N PRO A 248 0.18 -3.44 -15.57
CA PRO A 248 0.18 -4.76 -14.93
C PRO A 248 1.05 -4.74 -13.66
N LEU A 249 0.59 -5.44 -12.61
CA LEU A 249 1.26 -5.50 -11.31
C LEU A 249 2.75 -5.84 -11.40
N GLY A 250 3.12 -6.74 -12.32
CA GLY A 250 4.51 -7.14 -12.54
C GLY A 250 5.42 -6.03 -13.07
N GLU A 251 4.87 -4.98 -13.67
CA GLU A 251 5.63 -3.86 -14.25
C GLU A 251 5.76 -2.67 -13.28
N VAL A 252 4.88 -2.57 -12.28
CA VAL A 252 4.89 -1.51 -11.27
C VAL A 252 6.26 -1.33 -10.59
N PRO A 253 6.97 -2.40 -10.16
CA PRO A 253 8.26 -2.23 -9.48
C PRO A 253 9.32 -1.63 -10.40
N SER A 254 9.40 -2.11 -11.64
CA SER A 254 10.35 -1.58 -12.63
C SER A 254 10.08 -0.12 -12.96
N GLU A 255 8.81 0.29 -13.03
CA GLU A 255 8.44 1.69 -13.25
C GLU A 255 8.82 2.57 -12.06
N LEU A 256 8.58 2.11 -10.82
CA LEU A 256 8.99 2.83 -9.61
C LEU A 256 10.51 3.02 -9.54
N VAL A 257 11.29 1.96 -9.77
CA VAL A 257 12.75 2.02 -9.81
C VAL A 257 13.22 2.98 -10.88
N SER A 258 12.66 2.88 -12.08
CA SER A 258 12.94 3.78 -13.20
C SER A 258 12.68 5.25 -12.83
N MET A 259 11.51 5.59 -12.30
CA MET A 259 11.14 6.97 -11.97
C MET A 259 11.94 7.56 -10.81
N VAL A 260 12.34 6.73 -9.84
CA VAL A 260 13.11 7.17 -8.67
C VAL A 260 14.60 7.25 -8.97
N MET A 261 15.17 6.33 -9.75
CA MET A 261 16.61 6.27 -10.04
C MET A 261 17.05 7.13 -11.23
N ARG A 262 16.15 7.50 -12.16
CA ARG A 262 16.47 8.32 -13.37
C ARG A 262 17.00 9.74 -13.09
N GLY A 263 17.07 10.17 -11.83
CA GLY A 263 17.61 11.46 -11.41
C GLY A 263 18.86 11.39 -10.51
N LYS A 264 19.52 10.23 -10.41
CA LYS A 264 20.88 10.13 -9.87
C LYS A 264 21.90 10.64 -10.89
#